data_AF-A0A942AB38-F1
#
_entry.id   AF-A0A942AB38-F1
#
_cell.length_a   1.000
_cell.length_b   1.000
_cell.length_c   1.000
_cell.angle_alpha   90.00
_cell.angle_beta   90.00
_cell.angle_gamma   90.00
#
_symmetry.space_group_name_H-M   'P 1'
#
loop_
_entity.id
_entity.type
_entity.pdbx_description
1 polymer ?
#
loop_
_entity_poly.entity_id
_entity_poly.type
_entity_poly.pdbx_seq_one_letter_code
_entity_poly.pdbx_strand_id
1 'polypeptide(L)'
;MFQKELVGKYKMLLYKIWKNAQNMCRTLKIKYRRLLMDEYAKLKTKLQLGKNSNLNYIQEKDIDNIEEINVDINMPKKDRMIGFLKKVKNPYVFMVDGLKVKFEYSDKGLNINQCIENLIMNRTRI
;
A
#
# COMPACT_ATOMS: atom_id res chain seq x y z
N MET A 1 17.15 -32.95 49.86
CA MET A 1 16.70 -33.86 48.78
C MET A 1 15.54 -33.30 47.95
N PHE A 2 14.71 -32.37 48.48
CA PHE A 2 13.49 -31.87 47.81
C PHE A 2 13.66 -30.75 46.74
N GLN A 3 14.83 -30.12 46.59
CA GLN A 3 15.00 -29.03 45.61
C GLN A 3 15.41 -29.50 44.20
N LYS A 4 15.98 -30.71 44.04
CA LYS A 4 16.39 -31.21 42.71
C LYS A 4 15.23 -31.74 41.87
N GLU A 5 14.15 -32.21 42.50
CA GLU A 5 12.95 -32.73 41.82
C GLU A 5 12.00 -31.63 41.33
N LEU A 6 11.87 -30.51 42.06
CA LEU A 6 11.08 -29.36 41.63
C LEU A 6 11.65 -28.74 40.35
N VAL A 7 12.97 -28.53 40.28
CA VAL A 7 13.63 -27.93 39.11
C VAL A 7 13.37 -28.74 37.84
N GLY A 8 13.28 -30.07 37.93
CA GLY A 8 12.93 -30.95 36.80
C GLY A 8 11.47 -30.77 36.31
N LYS A 9 10.50 -30.71 37.24
CA LYS A 9 9.07 -30.53 36.92
C LYS A 9 8.79 -29.16 36.28
N TYR A 10 9.35 -28.08 36.83
CA TYR A 10 9.17 -26.74 36.26
C TYR A 10 9.96 -26.53 34.97
N LYS A 11 11.12 -27.18 34.78
CA LYS A 11 11.88 -27.12 33.52
C LYS A 11 11.13 -27.81 32.37
N MET A 12 10.47 -28.94 32.62
CA MET A 12 9.58 -29.57 31.65
C MET A 12 8.32 -28.73 31.36
N LEU A 13 7.74 -28.09 32.38
CA LEU A 13 6.59 -27.21 32.20
C LEU A 13 6.97 -25.95 31.39
N LEU A 14 8.10 -25.30 31.72
CA LEU A 14 8.65 -24.16 30.98
C LEU A 14 9.03 -24.54 29.55
N TYR A 15 9.61 -25.74 29.34
CA TYR A 15 9.90 -26.24 28.00
C TYR A 15 8.62 -26.55 27.21
N LYS A 16 7.58 -27.10 27.83
CA LYS A 16 6.26 -27.30 27.21
C LYS A 16 5.59 -25.98 26.88
N ILE A 17 5.68 -24.97 27.75
CA ILE A 17 5.17 -23.61 27.52
C ILE A 17 5.94 -22.93 26.38
N TRP A 18 7.27 -23.03 26.35
CA TRP A 18 8.12 -22.50 25.27
C TRP A 18 7.86 -23.22 23.93
N LYS A 19 7.69 -24.54 23.95
CA LYS A 19 7.38 -25.36 22.76
C LYS A 19 5.94 -25.12 22.26
N ASN A 20 4.98 -24.90 23.16
CA ASN A 20 3.63 -24.42 22.82
C ASN A 20 3.67 -23.00 22.25
N ALA A 21 4.47 -22.10 22.83
CA ALA A 21 4.67 -20.75 22.32
C ALA A 21 5.33 -20.75 20.93
N GLN A 22 6.24 -21.69 20.64
CA GLN A 22 6.81 -21.88 19.31
C GLN A 22 5.81 -22.42 18.27
N ASN A 23 4.92 -23.34 18.66
CA ASN A 23 3.86 -23.85 17.77
C ASN A 23 2.75 -22.82 17.54
N MET A 24 2.41 -22.03 18.56
CA MET A 24 1.52 -20.87 18.46
C MET A 24 2.16 -19.77 17.59
N CYS A 25 3.47 -19.55 17.73
CA CYS A 25 4.26 -18.67 16.86
C CYS A 25 4.30 -19.13 15.41
N ARG A 26 4.35 -20.43 15.09
CA ARG A 26 4.35 -20.90 13.69
C ARG A 26 3.03 -20.61 12.99
N THR A 27 1.91 -20.99 13.61
CA THR A 27 0.58 -20.75 13.04
C THR A 27 0.28 -19.26 12.95
N LEU A 28 0.59 -18.48 13.99
CA LEU A 28 0.46 -17.02 13.95
C LEU A 28 1.39 -16.41 12.89
N LYS A 29 2.66 -16.81 12.80
CA LYS A 29 3.61 -16.29 11.80
C LYS A 29 3.18 -16.64 10.36
N ILE A 30 2.65 -17.83 10.13
CA ILE A 30 2.07 -18.23 8.84
C ILE A 30 0.82 -17.39 8.55
N LYS A 31 -0.07 -17.21 9.53
CA LYS A 31 -1.28 -16.38 9.41
C LYS A 31 -0.92 -14.92 9.11
N TYR A 32 0.00 -14.32 9.86
CA TYR A 32 0.50 -12.97 9.62
C TYR A 32 1.16 -12.84 8.25
N ARG A 33 2.00 -13.81 7.85
CA ARG A 33 2.61 -13.84 6.52
C ARG A 33 1.55 -13.92 5.43
N ARG A 34 0.51 -14.73 5.61
CA ARG A 34 -0.61 -14.85 4.67
C ARG A 34 -1.40 -13.56 4.58
N LEU A 35 -1.76 -12.95 5.71
CA LEU A 35 -2.43 -11.65 5.77
C LEU A 35 -1.62 -10.55 5.05
N LEU A 36 -0.30 -10.52 5.27
CA LEU A 36 0.62 -9.61 4.56
C LEU A 36 0.63 -9.86 3.05
N MET A 37 0.66 -11.12 2.62
CA MET A 37 0.63 -11.47 1.20
C MET A 37 -0.71 -11.13 0.54
N ASP A 38 -1.82 -11.34 1.23
CA ASP A 38 -3.16 -11.00 0.73
C ASP A 38 -3.32 -9.48 0.59
N GLU A 39 -2.82 -8.71 1.55
CA GLU A 39 -2.80 -7.25 1.47
C GLU A 39 -1.91 -6.74 0.34
N TYR A 40 -0.73 -7.32 0.16
CA TYR A 40 0.15 -7.01 -0.96
C TYR A 40 -0.50 -7.32 -2.31
N ALA A 41 -1.15 -8.48 -2.44
CA ALA A 41 -1.86 -8.88 -3.65
C ALA A 41 -2.98 -7.89 -3.99
N LYS A 42 -3.79 -7.48 -3.00
CA LYS A 42 -4.84 -6.47 -3.17
C LYS A 42 -4.28 -5.14 -3.68
N LEU A 43 -3.21 -4.64 -3.07
CA LEU A 43 -2.57 -3.40 -3.50
C LEU A 43 -1.98 -3.51 -4.91
N LYS A 44 -1.34 -4.64 -5.24
CA LYS A 44 -0.79 -4.90 -6.58
C LYS A 44 -1.89 -4.90 -7.64
N THR A 45 -3.00 -5.61 -7.40
CA THR A 45 -4.16 -5.63 -8.30
C THR A 45 -4.74 -4.24 -8.48
N LYS A 46 -4.90 -3.48 -7.38
CA LYS A 46 -5.39 -2.09 -7.43
C LYS A 46 -4.52 -1.18 -8.29
N LEU A 47 -3.20 -1.29 -8.16
CA LEU A 47 -2.25 -0.54 -8.99
C LEU A 47 -2.35 -0.93 -10.48
N GLN A 48 -2.44 -2.22 -10.78
CA GLN A 48 -2.57 -2.70 -12.16
C GLN A 48 -3.87 -2.24 -12.82
N LEU A 49 -5.00 -2.36 -12.12
CA LEU A 49 -6.30 -1.90 -12.61
C LEU A 49 -6.32 -0.38 -12.81
N GLY A 50 -5.83 0.37 -11.81
CA GLY A 50 -5.76 1.83 -11.89
C GLY A 50 -4.93 2.33 -13.07
N LYS A 51 -3.74 1.73 -13.28
CA LYS A 51 -2.85 2.07 -14.41
C LYS A 51 -3.53 1.85 -15.77
N ASN A 52 -4.23 0.72 -15.92
CA ASN A 52 -4.86 0.33 -17.17
C ASN A 52 -6.27 0.94 -17.37
N SER A 53 -6.73 1.75 -16.41
CA SER A 53 -8.05 2.39 -16.50
C SER A 53 -8.07 3.44 -17.61
N ASN A 54 -9.14 3.43 -18.40
CA ASN A 54 -9.39 4.45 -19.41
C ASN A 54 -10.26 5.55 -18.81
N LEU A 55 -9.78 6.80 -18.90
CA LEU A 55 -10.38 7.98 -18.28
C LEU A 55 -11.82 8.22 -18.72
N ASN A 56 -12.17 7.85 -19.97
CA ASN A 56 -13.50 8.08 -20.55
C ASN A 56 -14.59 7.21 -19.91
N TYR A 57 -14.23 6.12 -19.25
CA TYR A 57 -15.19 5.18 -18.65
C TYR A 57 -15.24 5.25 -17.13
N ILE A 58 -14.44 6.12 -16.50
CA ILE A 58 -14.45 6.29 -15.04
C ILE A 58 -15.52 7.33 -14.67
N GLN A 59 -16.42 6.93 -13.76
CA GLN A 59 -17.46 7.80 -13.21
C GLN A 59 -16.84 8.72 -12.15
N GLU A 60 -17.33 9.97 -12.05
CA GLU A 60 -16.79 10.98 -11.12
C GLU A 60 -16.90 10.55 -9.66
N LYS A 61 -17.99 9.89 -9.29
CA LYS A 61 -18.17 9.32 -7.94
C LYS A 61 -17.07 8.34 -7.53
N ASP A 62 -16.38 7.73 -8.49
CA ASP A 62 -15.33 6.73 -8.28
C ASP A 62 -13.92 7.33 -8.31
N ILE A 63 -13.83 8.66 -8.45
CA ILE A 63 -12.59 9.44 -8.41
C ILE A 63 -12.55 10.22 -7.10
N ASP A 64 -11.40 10.25 -6.45
CA ASP A 64 -11.22 11.08 -5.26
C ASP A 64 -10.71 12.48 -5.64
N ASN A 65 -11.16 13.49 -4.93
CA ASN A 65 -10.59 14.83 -4.99
C ASN A 65 -9.24 14.84 -4.28
N ILE A 66 -8.19 15.30 -4.96
CA ILE A 66 -6.83 15.28 -4.43
C ILE A 66 -6.70 16.11 -3.15
N GLU A 67 -7.44 17.20 -3.04
CA GLU A 67 -7.40 18.12 -1.89
C GLU A 67 -7.99 17.51 -0.62
N GLU A 68 -8.89 16.54 -0.76
CA GLU A 68 -9.53 15.85 0.36
C GLU A 68 -8.68 14.69 0.92
N ILE A 69 -7.62 14.32 0.19
CA ILE A 69 -6.76 13.19 0.56
C ILE A 69 -5.71 13.64 1.57
N ASN A 70 -6.00 13.38 2.84
CA ASN A 70 -5.04 13.62 3.93
C ASN A 70 -4.10 12.42 4.17
N VAL A 71 -2.79 12.67 4.24
CA VAL A 71 -1.76 11.68 4.60
C VAL A 71 -0.98 12.20 5.81
N ASP A 72 -0.81 11.36 6.83
CA ASP A 72 -0.03 11.74 8.01
C ASP A 72 1.46 11.86 7.66
N ILE A 73 1.96 13.09 7.61
CA ILE A 73 3.35 13.39 7.25
C ILE A 73 4.36 12.95 8.32
N ASN A 74 3.92 12.70 9.55
CA ASN A 74 4.77 12.27 10.66
C ASN A 74 5.13 10.78 10.58
N MET A 75 4.37 9.99 9.83
CA MET A 75 4.67 8.57 9.62
C MET A 75 5.90 8.39 8.71
N PRO A 76 6.64 7.26 8.81
CA PRO A 76 7.70 6.93 7.85
C PRO A 76 7.21 6.91 6.40
N LYS A 77 8.07 7.29 5.44
CA LYS A 77 7.73 7.39 4.00
C LYS A 77 6.98 6.17 3.47
N LYS A 78 7.43 4.96 3.82
CA LYS A 78 6.81 3.71 3.39
C LYS A 78 5.37 3.59 3.89
N ASP A 79 5.13 3.92 5.16
CA ASP A 79 3.82 3.80 5.76
C ASP A 79 2.87 4.88 5.24
N ARG A 80 3.39 6.09 4.96
CA ARG A 80 2.64 7.14 4.23
C ARG A 80 2.18 6.67 2.87
N MET A 81 3.07 6.07 2.08
CA MET A 81 2.74 5.53 0.76
C MET A 81 1.68 4.42 0.85
N ILE A 82 1.84 3.48 1.78
CA ILE A 82 0.87 2.40 1.97
C ILE A 82 -0.48 2.95 2.43
N GLY A 83 -0.49 3.88 3.39
CA GLY A 83 -1.70 4.53 3.88
C GLY A 83 -2.44 5.26 2.76
N PHE A 84 -1.72 6.01 1.93
CA PHE A 84 -2.26 6.66 0.74
C PHE A 84 -2.90 5.64 -0.22
N LEU A 85 -2.18 4.60 -0.62
CA LEU A 85 -2.67 3.57 -1.55
C LEU A 85 -3.90 2.82 -1.02
N LYS A 86 -4.01 2.65 0.30
CA LYS A 86 -5.19 2.05 0.93
C LYS A 86 -6.38 3.00 0.91
N LYS A 87 -6.18 4.30 1.15
CA LYS A 87 -7.22 5.31 1.25
C LYS A 87 -7.88 5.64 -0.10
N VAL A 88 -7.08 5.90 -1.13
CA VAL A 88 -7.60 6.39 -2.43
C VAL A 88 -8.28 5.28 -3.24
N LYS A 89 -9.33 5.56 -4.00
CA LYS A 89 -10.02 4.60 -4.87
C LYS A 89 -9.14 4.16 -6.04
N ASN A 90 -8.59 5.11 -6.79
CA ASN A 90 -7.68 4.89 -7.91
C ASN A 90 -6.38 5.70 -7.71
N PRO A 91 -5.21 5.07 -7.52
CA PRO A 91 -3.96 5.78 -7.28
C PRO A 91 -3.40 6.51 -8.52
N TYR A 92 -4.04 6.39 -9.68
CA TYR A 92 -3.61 7.03 -10.93
C TYR A 92 -4.58 8.09 -11.45
N VAL A 93 -5.78 8.22 -10.88
CA VAL A 93 -6.81 9.15 -11.38
C VAL A 93 -7.41 9.94 -10.23
N PHE A 94 -7.39 11.26 -10.36
CA PHE A 94 -7.88 12.18 -9.34
C PHE A 94 -8.69 13.31 -9.97
N MET A 95 -9.60 13.88 -9.18
CA MET A 95 -10.17 15.19 -9.45
C MET A 95 -9.19 16.23 -8.91
N VAL A 96 -8.83 17.19 -9.76
CA VAL A 96 -7.99 18.33 -9.42
C VAL A 96 -8.69 19.57 -9.95
N ASP A 97 -9.18 20.44 -9.06
CA ASP A 97 -9.95 21.64 -9.43
C ASP A 97 -11.10 21.38 -10.42
N GLY A 98 -11.83 20.28 -10.21
CA GLY A 98 -12.94 19.88 -11.09
C GLY A 98 -12.53 19.21 -12.40
N LEU A 99 -11.23 19.03 -12.65
CA LEU A 99 -10.70 18.31 -13.82
C LEU A 99 -10.35 16.86 -13.48
N LYS A 100 -10.73 15.93 -14.37
CA LYS A 100 -10.29 14.54 -14.32
C LYS A 100 -8.86 14.45 -14.83
N VAL A 101 -7.92 14.12 -13.94
CA VAL A 101 -6.49 14.00 -14.27
C VAL A 101 -6.03 12.57 -14.06
N LYS A 102 -5.45 11.96 -15.11
CA LYS A 102 -4.74 10.69 -15.02
C LYS A 102 -3.24 10.92 -15.01
N PHE A 103 -2.55 10.32 -14.05
CA PHE A 103 -1.10 10.31 -13.97
C PHE A 103 -0.55 9.09 -14.69
N GLU A 104 0.41 9.30 -15.58
CA GLU A 104 1.16 8.23 -16.24
C GLU A 104 2.65 8.53 -16.13
N TYR A 105 3.42 7.50 -15.79
CA TYR A 105 4.86 7.60 -15.67
C TYR A 105 5.48 6.89 -16.87
N SER A 106 6.36 7.60 -17.57
CA SER A 106 7.13 7.10 -18.69
C SER A 106 8.60 7.02 -18.28
N ASP A 107 9.27 5.95 -18.67
CA ASP A 107 10.72 5.84 -18.54
C ASP A 107 11.45 6.69 -19.60
N LYS A 108 10.71 7.23 -20.58
CA LYS A 108 11.22 8.20 -21.57
C LYS A 108 11.21 9.58 -20.92
N GLY A 109 12.41 10.14 -20.72
CA GLY A 109 12.74 11.17 -19.73
C GLY A 109 12.21 12.59 -19.94
N LEU A 110 11.00 12.78 -20.49
CA LEU A 110 10.34 14.07 -20.43
C LEU A 110 9.78 14.28 -19.02
N ASN A 111 10.25 15.31 -18.33
CA ASN A 111 9.70 15.71 -17.05
C ASN A 111 8.38 16.49 -17.26
N ILE A 112 7.63 16.71 -16.17
CA ILE A 112 6.31 17.35 -16.24
C ILE A 112 6.36 18.76 -16.84
N ASN A 113 7.42 19.53 -16.59
CA ASN A 113 7.58 20.88 -17.15
C ASN A 113 7.74 20.80 -18.67
N GLN A 114 8.55 19.86 -19.17
CA GLN A 114 8.71 19.63 -20.60
C GLN A 114 7.41 19.16 -21.26
N CYS A 115 6.60 18.34 -20.57
CA CYS A 115 5.28 17.96 -21.05
C CYS A 115 4.34 19.18 -21.17
N ILE A 116 4.34 20.07 -20.17
CA ILE A 116 3.54 21.30 -20.16
C ILE A 116 4.00 22.25 -21.25
N GLU A 117 5.30 22.49 -21.40
CA GLU A 117 5.87 23.32 -22.46
C GLU A 117 5.46 22.82 -23.84
N ASN A 118 5.61 21.52 -24.10
CA ASN A 118 5.20 20.92 -25.36
C ASN A 118 3.69 21.07 -25.61
N LEU A 119 2.85 20.92 -24.59
CA LEU A 119 1.40 21.09 -24.71
C LEU A 119 1.05 22.54 -25.10
N ILE A 120 1.66 23.52 -24.44
CA ILE A 120 1.41 24.95 -24.68
C ILE A 120 1.95 25.36 -26.06
N MET A 121 3.21 25.02 -26.36
CA MET A 121 3.87 25.42 -27.61
C MET A 121 3.30 24.72 -28.85
N ASN A 122 2.73 23.52 -28.72
CA ASN A 122 2.07 22.85 -29.84
C ASN A 122 0.67 23.41 -30.14
N ARG A 123 0.01 24.12 -29.19
CA ARG A 123 -1.25 24.81 -29.47
C ARG A 123 -1.08 26.13 -30.23
N THR A 124 0.10 26.74 -30.20
CA THR A 124 0.40 28.01 -30.89
C THR A 124 0.74 27.85 -32.38
N ARG A 125 0.74 26.62 -32.91
CA ARG A 125 1.00 26.31 -34.32
C ARG A 125 -0.27 26.00 -35.14
N ILE A 126 -1.44 26.39 -34.65
CA ILE A 126 -2.72 26.31 -35.38
C ILE A 126 -3.13 27.72 -35.77
#